data_AF-A0A0E3P1G9-F1
#
_entry.id   AF-A0A0E3P1G9-F1
#
_cell.length_a   1.000
_cell.length_b   1.000
_cell.length_c   1.000
_cell.angle_alpha   90.00
_cell.angle_beta   90.00
_cell.angle_gamma   90.00
#
_symmetry.space_group_name_H-M   'P 1'
#
loop_
_entity.id
_entity.type
_entity.pdbx_description
1 polymer ?
#
loop_
_entity_poly.entity_id
_entity_poly.type
_entity_poly.pdbx_seq_one_letter_code
_entity_poly.pdbx_strand_id
1 'polypeptide(L)'
;MGKRGPKPQFTDVACPNKGCKLYGLTGQGNVTGNGTYISRGEKTRRYRCHACGKAFCNHTGTFYHDLRKDDKTIDLALKMSMKGMSVQAIADVLEVQPASVKRWLSRAAEQCDKVNDTMMKNVDVSKVEMDELWVIIQKNIPTNEKL
;
A
#
# COMPACT_ATOMS: atom_id res chain seq x y z
N MET A 1 -24.94 12.75 -31.31
CA MET A 1 -24.10 12.18 -30.23
C MET A 1 -24.80 10.93 -29.70
N GLY A 2 -24.18 9.75 -29.75
CA GLY A 2 -24.80 8.51 -29.28
C GLY A 2 -25.05 8.52 -27.76
N LYS A 3 -26.18 7.96 -27.31
CA LYS A 3 -26.46 7.78 -25.87
C LYS A 3 -25.36 6.89 -25.28
N ARG A 4 -24.63 7.39 -24.28
CA ARG A 4 -23.67 6.56 -23.54
C ARG A 4 -24.43 5.47 -22.80
N GLY A 5 -24.00 4.22 -22.94
CA GLY A 5 -24.54 3.09 -22.19
C GLY A 5 -24.39 3.27 -20.68
N PRO A 6 -25.10 2.46 -19.87
CA PRO A 6 -25.02 2.53 -18.42
C PRO A 6 -23.57 2.37 -17.94
N LYS A 7 -23.19 3.13 -16.91
CA LYS A 7 -21.84 3.03 -16.34
C LYS A 7 -21.65 1.64 -15.71
N PRO A 8 -20.47 1.01 -15.89
CA PRO A 8 -20.18 -0.26 -15.24
C PRO A 8 -20.20 -0.08 -13.71
N GLN A 9 -20.91 -0.99 -13.05
CA GLN A 9 -20.96 -1.11 -11.60
C GLN A 9 -19.95 -2.17 -11.15
N PHE A 10 -19.41 -1.99 -9.94
CA PHE A 10 -18.42 -2.89 -9.36
C PHE A 10 -18.93 -3.35 -8.00
N THR A 11 -19.08 -4.66 -7.83
CA THR A 11 -19.60 -5.28 -6.61
C THR A 11 -18.49 -5.72 -5.66
N ASP A 12 -17.28 -5.92 -6.16
CA ASP A 12 -16.08 -6.32 -5.44
C ASP A 12 -15.29 -5.13 -4.87
N VAL A 13 -15.62 -3.90 -5.24
CA VAL A 13 -14.91 -2.69 -4.83
C VAL A 13 -15.63 -1.96 -3.70
N ALA A 14 -14.94 -1.76 -2.58
CA ALA A 14 -15.45 -1.01 -1.44
C ALA A 14 -15.04 0.47 -1.48
N CYS A 15 -15.80 1.33 -0.79
CA CYS A 15 -15.43 2.72 -0.62
C CYS A 15 -14.27 2.86 0.40
N PRO A 16 -13.16 3.54 0.06
CA PRO A 16 -12.02 3.73 0.97
C PRO A 16 -12.17 4.93 1.91
N ASN A 17 -13.33 5.59 1.94
CA ASN A 17 -13.55 6.76 2.79
C ASN A 17 -14.04 6.36 4.18
N LYS A 18 -13.22 6.49 5.22
CA LYS A 18 -13.60 6.17 6.61
C LYS A 18 -14.85 6.93 7.10
N GLY A 19 -15.11 8.13 6.58
CA GLY A 19 -16.31 8.91 6.90
C GLY A 19 -17.57 8.55 6.09
N CYS A 20 -17.50 7.55 5.21
CA CYS A 20 -18.65 7.11 4.41
C CYS A 20 -19.48 6.10 5.20
N LYS A 21 -20.81 6.20 5.11
CA LYS A 21 -21.75 5.21 5.67
C LYS A 21 -21.54 3.79 5.11
N LEU A 22 -20.98 3.69 3.90
CA LEU A 22 -20.69 2.43 3.21
C LEU A 22 -19.16 2.18 3.12
N TYR A 23 -18.40 2.65 4.10
CA TYR A 23 -16.96 2.40 4.18
C TYR A 23 -16.67 0.90 4.31
N GLY A 24 -15.73 0.38 3.51
CA GLY A 24 -15.27 -1.01 3.61
C GLY A 24 -16.28 -2.08 3.18
N LEU A 25 -17.52 -1.72 2.87
CA LEU A 25 -18.56 -2.66 2.43
C LEU A 25 -18.53 -2.84 0.91
N THR A 26 -18.53 -4.11 0.46
CA THR A 26 -18.69 -4.52 -0.93
C THR A 26 -20.16 -4.87 -1.23
N GLY A 27 -20.51 -5.03 -2.51
CA GLY A 27 -21.84 -5.46 -2.97
C GLY A 27 -22.96 -4.41 -2.85
N GLN A 28 -22.67 -3.19 -2.38
CA GLN A 28 -23.69 -2.18 -2.09
C GLN A 28 -24.16 -1.38 -3.32
N GLY A 29 -23.66 -1.68 -4.53
CA GLY A 29 -24.01 -0.97 -5.77
C GLY A 29 -23.62 0.53 -5.80
N ASN A 30 -22.92 1.02 -4.77
CA ASN A 30 -22.56 2.42 -4.61
C ASN A 30 -21.31 2.83 -5.40
N VAL A 31 -20.55 1.88 -5.94
CA VAL A 31 -19.30 2.13 -6.68
C VAL A 31 -19.51 1.93 -8.18
N THR A 32 -19.15 2.96 -8.95
CA THR A 32 -19.19 2.90 -10.43
C THR A 32 -17.87 3.35 -11.04
N GLY A 33 -17.65 2.93 -12.30
CA GLY A 33 -16.50 3.37 -13.08
C GLY A 33 -16.55 4.87 -13.39
N ASN A 34 -15.46 5.57 -13.10
CA ASN A 34 -15.27 7.00 -13.39
C ASN A 34 -14.10 7.21 -14.38
N GLY A 35 -14.05 6.37 -15.41
CA GLY A 35 -13.01 6.39 -16.44
C GLY A 35 -11.78 5.55 -16.10
N THR A 36 -10.80 5.59 -17.00
CA THR A 36 -9.51 4.91 -16.89
C THR A 36 -8.41 5.86 -17.33
N TYR A 37 -7.22 5.73 -16.74
CA TYR A 37 -6.03 6.45 -17.16
C TYR A 37 -4.83 5.50 -17.18
N ILE A 38 -3.78 5.87 -17.90
CA ILE A 38 -2.53 5.12 -17.88
C ILE A 38 -1.69 5.63 -16.70
N SER A 39 -1.27 4.71 -15.84
CA SER A 39 -0.38 4.97 -14.71
C SER A 39 0.67 3.87 -14.70
N ARG A 40 1.96 4.22 -14.60
CA ARG A 40 3.07 3.24 -14.53
C ARG A 40 3.08 2.24 -15.70
N GLY A 41 2.65 2.66 -16.89
CA GLY A 41 2.53 1.78 -18.05
C GLY A 41 1.30 0.86 -18.06
N GLU A 42 0.45 0.92 -17.03
CA GLU A 42 -0.74 0.07 -16.91
C GLU A 42 -2.03 0.89 -16.91
N LYS A 43 -3.12 0.25 -17.36
CA LYS A 43 -4.45 0.87 -17.40
C LYS A 43 -5.10 0.82 -16.01
N THR A 44 -5.03 1.93 -15.29
CA THR A 44 -5.65 2.06 -13.96
C THR A 44 -7.10 2.53 -14.06
N ARG A 45 -7.99 1.84 -13.34
CA ARG A 45 -9.40 2.22 -13.22
C ARG A 45 -9.58 3.31 -12.16
N ARG A 46 -10.43 4.29 -12.47
CA ARG A 46 -10.99 5.22 -11.48
C ARG A 46 -12.41 4.79 -11.13
N TYR A 47 -12.74 4.97 -9.86
CA TYR A 47 -14.04 4.72 -9.28
C TYR A 47 -14.62 6.00 -8.71
N ARG A 48 -15.94 6.02 -8.58
CA ARG A 48 -16.67 7.02 -7.81
C ARG A 48 -17.67 6.31 -6.92
N CYS A 49 -17.62 6.63 -5.62
CA CYS A 49 -18.65 6.24 -4.67
C CYS A 49 -19.81 7.25 -4.75
N HIS A 50 -21.04 6.79 -4.95
CA HIS A 50 -22.23 7.64 -5.00
C HIS A 50 -22.78 7.96 -3.61
N ALA A 51 -22.40 7.22 -2.57
CA ALA A 51 -22.85 7.48 -1.20
C ALA A 51 -22.12 8.66 -0.54
N CYS A 52 -20.84 8.88 -0.86
CA CYS A 52 -20.05 9.99 -0.31
C CYS A 52 -19.38 10.88 -1.37
N GLY A 53 -19.56 10.59 -2.66
CA GLY A 53 -18.97 11.37 -3.76
C GLY A 53 -17.48 11.16 -3.99
N LYS A 54 -16.75 10.43 -3.12
CA LYS A 54 -15.30 10.25 -3.24
C LYS A 54 -14.92 9.53 -4.54
N ALA A 55 -13.96 10.12 -5.26
CA ALA A 55 -13.28 9.46 -6.37
C ALA A 55 -12.00 8.78 -5.87
N PHE A 56 -11.71 7.59 -6.39
CA PHE A 56 -10.56 6.78 -5.99
C PHE A 56 -10.12 5.85 -7.12
N CYS A 57 -9.03 5.09 -6.94
CA CYS A 57 -8.52 4.15 -7.94
C CYS A 57 -8.18 2.79 -7.31
N ASN A 58 -7.75 1.83 -8.13
CA ASN A 58 -7.36 0.48 -7.69
C ASN A 58 -6.37 0.48 -6.52
N HIS A 59 -5.39 1.39 -6.55
CA HIS A 59 -4.36 1.43 -5.51
C HIS A 59 -4.78 2.26 -4.29
N THR A 60 -5.98 2.85 -4.26
CA THR A 60 -6.38 3.69 -3.11
C THR A 60 -6.52 2.84 -1.85
N GLY A 61 -5.73 3.19 -0.84
CA GLY A 61 -5.70 2.46 0.43
C GLY A 61 -4.75 1.27 0.46
N THR A 62 -4.05 0.97 -0.65
CA THR A 62 -3.04 -0.10 -0.70
C THR A 62 -1.62 0.46 -0.53
N PHE A 63 -0.65 -0.43 -0.30
CA PHE A 63 0.78 -0.08 -0.29
C PHE A 63 1.22 0.65 -1.58
N TYR A 64 0.66 0.25 -2.72
CA TYR A 64 0.99 0.82 -4.02
C TYR A 64 0.41 2.21 -4.24
N HIS A 65 -0.39 2.78 -3.32
CA HIS A 65 -0.93 4.11 -3.51
C HIS A 65 0.17 5.17 -3.67
N ASP A 66 0.05 6.02 -4.69
CA ASP A 66 0.94 7.18 -4.88
C ASP A 66 2.46 6.82 -4.97
N LEU A 67 2.74 5.65 -5.53
CA LEU A 67 4.07 5.30 -6.05
C LEU A 67 4.16 5.64 -7.55
N ARG A 68 5.38 5.80 -8.07
CA ARG A 68 5.59 6.16 -9.49
C ARG A 68 6.22 5.05 -10.31
N LYS A 69 6.85 4.08 -9.67
CA LYS A 69 7.35 2.86 -10.30
C LYS A 69 6.25 1.81 -10.37
N ASP A 70 6.34 0.95 -11.38
CA ASP A 70 5.46 -0.19 -11.57
C ASP A 70 5.54 -1.16 -10.39
N ASP A 71 4.43 -1.87 -10.18
CA ASP A 71 4.28 -2.74 -9.01
C ASP A 71 5.29 -3.89 -9.03
N LYS A 72 5.63 -4.42 -10.22
CA LYS A 72 6.59 -5.53 -10.37
C LYS A 72 7.99 -5.17 -9.89
N THR A 73 8.48 -3.98 -10.24
CA THR A 73 9.79 -3.49 -9.81
C THR A 73 9.83 -3.29 -8.29
N ILE A 74 8.74 -2.76 -7.71
CA ILE A 74 8.66 -2.55 -6.26
C ILE A 74 8.59 -3.90 -5.54
N ASP A 75 7.80 -4.85 -6.04
CA ASP A 75 7.72 -6.22 -5.50
C ASP A 75 9.07 -6.91 -5.53
N LEU A 76 9.82 -6.73 -6.61
CA LEU A 76 11.16 -7.29 -6.73
C LEU A 76 12.13 -6.67 -5.71
N ALA A 77 12.07 -5.35 -5.49
CA ALA A 77 12.85 -4.67 -4.47
C ALA A 77 12.54 -5.21 -3.06
N LEU A 78 11.25 -5.41 -2.74
CA LEU A 78 10.84 -5.97 -1.45
C LEU A 78 11.34 -7.41 -1.28
N LYS A 79 11.20 -8.25 -2.32
CA LYS A 79 11.70 -9.63 -2.30
C LYS A 79 13.22 -9.69 -2.11
N MET A 80 13.98 -8.85 -2.79
CA MET A 80 15.44 -8.76 -2.64
C MET A 80 15.82 -8.35 -1.22
N SER A 81 15.11 -7.38 -0.64
CA SER A 81 15.33 -6.99 0.76
C SER A 81 15.04 -8.12 1.74
N MET A 82 13.97 -8.89 1.53
CA MET A 82 13.66 -10.08 2.35
C MET A 82 14.73 -11.17 2.24
N LYS A 83 15.50 -11.18 1.14
CA LYS A 83 16.66 -12.07 0.95
C LYS A 83 17.97 -11.50 1.51
N GLY A 84 17.91 -10.37 2.22
CA GLY A 84 19.06 -9.78 2.91
C GLY A 84 19.94 -8.89 2.04
N MET A 85 19.49 -8.51 0.83
CA MET A 85 20.24 -7.56 0.01
C MET A 85 20.23 -6.17 0.62
N SER A 86 21.36 -5.45 0.52
CA SER A 86 21.46 -4.07 0.99
C SER A 86 20.67 -3.12 0.09
N VAL A 87 20.26 -1.96 0.64
CA VAL A 87 19.55 -0.92 -0.11
C VAL A 87 20.33 -0.48 -1.36
N GLN A 88 21.67 -0.41 -1.26
CA GLN A 88 22.54 -0.06 -2.38
C GLN A 88 22.53 -1.16 -3.45
N ALA A 89 22.73 -2.42 -3.06
CA ALA A 89 22.72 -3.54 -4.01
C ALA A 89 21.37 -3.66 -4.74
N ILE A 90 20.25 -3.42 -4.06
CA ILE A 90 18.92 -3.41 -4.68
C ILE A 90 18.79 -2.24 -5.66
N ALA A 91 19.25 -1.05 -5.27
CA ALA A 91 19.21 0.14 -6.11
C ALA A 91 20.03 -0.04 -7.38
N ASP A 92 21.21 -0.65 -7.27
CA ASP A 92 22.09 -0.97 -8.39
C ASP A 92 21.45 -1.99 -9.34
N VAL A 93 20.92 -3.10 -8.82
CA VAL A 93 20.28 -4.16 -9.63
C VAL A 93 19.03 -3.66 -10.34
N LEU A 94 18.24 -2.78 -9.71
CA LEU A 94 16.99 -2.28 -10.27
C LEU A 94 17.15 -0.94 -11.01
N GLU A 95 18.37 -0.40 -11.08
CA GLU A 95 18.68 0.89 -11.69
C GLU A 95 17.78 2.02 -11.16
N VAL A 96 17.63 2.11 -9.84
CA VAL A 96 16.83 3.14 -9.17
C VAL A 96 17.65 3.87 -8.12
N GLN A 97 17.18 5.04 -7.70
CA GLN A 97 17.85 5.74 -6.60
C GLN A 97 17.69 4.97 -5.27
N PRO A 98 18.75 4.82 -4.47
CA PRO A 98 18.69 4.17 -3.14
C PRO A 98 17.63 4.78 -2.21
N ALA A 99 17.41 6.10 -2.31
CA ALA A 99 16.37 6.80 -1.57
C ALA A 99 14.95 6.29 -1.90
N SER A 100 14.71 5.86 -3.14
CA SER A 100 13.43 5.26 -3.55
C SER A 100 13.22 3.90 -2.90
N VAL A 101 14.26 3.05 -2.90
CA VAL A 101 14.22 1.73 -2.24
C VAL A 101 13.97 1.90 -0.74
N LYS A 102 14.70 2.80 -0.07
CA LYS A 102 14.49 3.11 1.34
C LYS A 102 13.04 3.55 1.62
N ARG A 103 12.48 4.44 0.79
CA ARG A 103 11.07 4.88 0.91
C ARG A 103 10.08 3.74 0.74
N TRP A 104 10.32 2.80 -0.18
CA TRP A 104 9.47 1.62 -0.34
C TRP A 104 9.51 0.71 0.88
N LEU A 105 10.71 0.47 1.42
CA LEU A 105 10.88 -0.34 2.63
C LEU A 105 10.21 0.29 3.85
N SER A 106 10.38 1.60 4.07
CA SER A 106 9.70 2.30 5.16
C SER A 106 8.18 2.20 5.03
N ARG A 107 7.62 2.38 3.82
CA ARG A 107 6.17 2.20 3.59
C ARG A 107 5.71 0.77 3.79
N ALA A 108 6.52 -0.22 3.45
CA ALA A 108 6.19 -1.62 3.67
C ALA A 108 6.15 -1.92 5.17
N ALA A 109 7.12 -1.41 5.94
CA ALA A 109 7.14 -1.52 7.39
C ALA A 109 5.86 -0.92 8.03
N GLU A 110 5.46 0.29 7.63
CA GLU A 110 4.20 0.91 8.12
C GLU A 110 2.94 0.07 7.81
N GLN A 111 2.96 -0.72 6.73
CA GLN A 111 1.86 -1.64 6.41
C GLN A 111 1.93 -2.91 7.25
N CYS A 112 3.13 -3.45 7.48
CA CYS A 112 3.34 -4.55 8.40
C CYS A 112 2.83 -4.20 9.81
N ASP A 113 3.10 -2.98 10.30
CA ASP A 113 2.62 -2.52 11.61
C ASP A 113 1.09 -2.57 11.70
N LYS A 114 0.38 -2.12 10.65
CA LYS A 114 -1.09 -2.16 10.60
C LYS A 114 -1.64 -3.58 10.60
N VAL A 115 -0.99 -4.48 9.87
CA VAL A 115 -1.36 -5.90 9.83
C VAL A 115 -1.11 -6.53 11.20
N ASN A 116 0.04 -6.26 11.81
CA ASN A 116 0.41 -6.72 13.13
C ASN A 116 -0.60 -6.24 14.19
N ASP A 117 -0.95 -4.95 14.16
CA ASP A 117 -1.96 -4.36 15.04
C ASP A 117 -3.36 -4.97 14.89
N THR A 118 -3.66 -5.59 13.76
CA THR A 118 -4.98 -6.18 13.50
C THR A 118 -4.98 -7.68 13.77
N MET A 119 -3.91 -8.39 13.38
CA MET A 119 -3.84 -9.85 13.42
C MET A 119 -3.14 -10.41 14.67
N MET A 120 -2.22 -9.68 15.29
CA MET A 120 -1.45 -10.15 16.46
C MET A 120 -2.07 -9.72 17.80
N LYS A 121 -3.35 -9.36 17.82
CA LYS A 121 -4.09 -9.05 19.06
C LYS A 121 -4.94 -10.23 19.50
N ASN A 122 -4.88 -10.57 20.78
CA ASN A 122 -5.66 -11.64 21.40
C ASN A 122 -5.54 -12.98 20.67
N VAL A 123 -4.31 -13.35 20.29
CA VAL A 123 -4.06 -14.63 19.61
C VAL A 123 -4.28 -15.77 20.61
N ASP A 124 -5.25 -16.63 20.34
CA ASP A 124 -5.53 -17.82 21.15
C ASP A 124 -4.49 -18.90 20.86
N VAL A 125 -3.47 -19.00 21.72
CA VAL A 125 -2.37 -19.96 21.62
C VAL A 125 -2.18 -20.70 22.93
N SER A 126 -2.01 -22.02 22.85
CA SER A 126 -1.81 -22.88 24.01
C SER A 126 -0.38 -22.85 24.56
N LYS A 127 0.59 -22.42 23.75
CA LYS A 127 2.02 -22.33 24.08
C LYS A 127 2.64 -21.12 23.38
N VAL A 128 3.60 -20.50 24.04
CA VAL A 128 4.41 -19.39 23.51
C VAL A 128 5.87 -19.80 23.62
N GLU A 129 6.56 -19.81 22.48
CA GLU A 129 8.01 -19.98 22.42
C GLU A 129 8.65 -18.61 22.27
N MET A 130 9.76 -18.40 22.97
CA MET A 130 10.54 -17.18 22.92
C MET A 130 11.93 -17.51 22.39
N ASP A 131 12.36 -16.76 21.38
CA ASP A 131 13.69 -16.84 20.80
C ASP A 131 14.33 -15.45 20.84
N GLU A 132 15.67 -15.39 20.88
CA GLU A 132 16.42 -14.14 20.97
C GLU A 132 17.30 -13.93 19.74
N LEU A 133 17.22 -12.74 19.16
CA LEU A 133 18.08 -12.31 18.06
C LEU A 133 18.97 -11.15 18.51
N TRP A 134 20.28 -11.35 18.44
CA TRP A 134 21.26 -10.32 18.72
C TRP A 134 21.66 -9.59 17.43
N VAL A 135 21.46 -8.27 17.42
CA VAL A 135 21.82 -7.41 16.28
C VAL A 135 22.56 -6.16 16.76
N ILE A 136 23.54 -5.71 15.97
CA ILE A 136 24.26 -4.46 16.22
C ILE A 136 23.50 -3.34 15.52
N ILE A 137 23.02 -2.36 16.28
CA ILE A 137 22.33 -1.18 15.76
C ILE A 137 23.05 0.10 16.19
N GLN A 138 23.16 1.06 15.28
CA GLN A 138 23.60 2.40 15.61
C GLN A 138 22.38 3.23 16.03
N LYS A 139 22.34 3.66 17.29
CA LYS A 139 21.30 4.58 17.78
C LYS A 139 21.67 6.00 17.39
N ASN A 140 20.96 6.55 16.40
CA ASN A 140 21.05 7.98 16.11
C ASN A 140 20.30 8.72 17.22
N ILE A 141 21.05 9.28 18.16
CA ILE A 141 20.51 10.21 19.15
C ILE A 141 20.12 11.47 18.36
N PRO A 142 18.87 11.97 18.46
CA PRO A 142 18.53 13.23 17.83
C PRO A 142 19.49 14.28 18.38
N THR A 143 20.23 14.94 17.50
CA THR A 143 21.02 16.11 17.85
C THR A 143 20.04 17.18 18.32
N ASN A 144 19.81 17.21 19.63
CA ASN A 144 19.17 18.34 20.27
C ASN A 144 20.24 19.44 20.23
N GLU A 145 20.20 20.28 19.19
CA GLU A 145 20.78 21.62 19.18
C GLU A 145 19.60 22.57 19.36
N LYS A 146 19.28 22.98 20.60
CA LYS A 146 19.96 23.91 21.52
C LYS A 146 19.66 25.38 21.17
N LEU A 147 18.89 25.98 22.09
CA LEU A 147 18.69 27.42 22.39
C LEU A 147 17.99 28.28 21.32
#